data_AF-A0A6Y3HBT8-F1
#
_entry.id   AF-A0A6Y3HBT8-F1
#
_cell.length_a   1.000
_cell.length_b   1.000
_cell.length_c   1.000
_cell.angle_alpha   90.00
_cell.angle_beta   90.00
_cell.angle_gamma   90.00
#
_symmetry.space_group_name_H-M   'P 1'
#
loop_
_entity.id
_entity.type
_entity.pdbx_description
1 polymer ?
#
loop_
_entity_poly.entity_id
_entity_poly.type
_entity_poly.pdbx_seq_one_letter_code
_entity_poly.pdbx_strand_id
1 'polypeptide(L)'
;MIMSTPWLTPIVADSDHAEANAVSYEALTPTELDSDKAGCYISALNYAYEHPDIRNIAVTGPYGAGKSSVLKTWCKAHNGTLRVLTVSLADFDMQRHVDESNGDSSSDEGTKNTGSVEKSIEYSILQQILYKNKKHELPCSRIDRISDVTAGQILRSASFLTGTILLSGAALFFLAPDYVTTKLSLPGAFARYLLECPFGVRVSGAVASVMGSLCLLLNQLHRIGIFDRKVSLDKVDLLKGAVTTRASSPSLLNVYIDEIVYFFDSTKYDVVIFEDLDRFNNGRIFVKLREINQIINNCLSDRKPVKFIYAVRDGIFNSAESRTKFFDF
;
A
#
# COMPACT_ATOMS: atom_id res chain seq x y z
N MET A 1 9.59 46.60 15.90
CA MET A 1 10.26 45.92 17.03
C MET A 1 10.19 44.43 16.76
N ILE A 2 11.21 43.90 16.08
CA ILE A 2 11.33 42.48 15.73
C ILE A 2 12.68 42.07 16.30
N MET A 3 12.67 41.23 17.33
CA MET A 3 13.87 40.73 18.00
C MET A 3 14.52 39.68 17.11
N SER A 4 15.74 39.94 16.66
CA SER A 4 16.62 38.97 15.99
C SER A 4 17.34 38.13 17.05
N THR A 5 17.07 36.83 17.08
CA THR A 5 17.78 35.85 17.92
C THR A 5 19.15 35.51 17.32
N PRO A 6 20.27 35.71 18.03
CA PRO A 6 21.63 35.56 17.48
C PRO A 6 22.23 34.22 17.89
N TRP A 7 21.75 33.11 17.34
CA TRP A 7 22.38 31.81 17.55
C TRP A 7 22.33 31.01 16.24
N LEU A 8 23.25 31.34 15.32
CA LEU A 8 23.80 30.52 14.23
C LEU A 8 24.49 31.44 13.22
N THR A 9 25.57 32.10 13.65
CA THR A 9 26.59 32.60 12.72
C THR A 9 27.74 31.61 12.75
N PRO A 10 27.99 30.83 11.67
CA PRO A 10 29.18 30.02 11.60
C PRO A 10 30.39 30.94 11.61
N ILE A 11 31.34 30.65 12.49
CA ILE A 11 32.62 31.34 12.59
C ILE A 11 33.36 31.08 11.27
N VAL A 12 33.45 32.10 10.42
CA VAL A 12 34.39 32.10 9.29
C VAL A 12 35.74 32.49 9.88
N ALA A 13 36.59 31.48 10.10
CA ALA A 13 38.02 31.69 10.29
C ALA A 13 38.67 31.69 8.91
N ASP A 14 39.01 32.88 8.44
CA ASP A 14 39.84 33.10 7.26
C ASP A 14 41.30 32.90 7.68
N SER A 15 41.94 31.87 7.12
CA SER A 15 43.36 31.78 6.73
C SER A 15 43.93 30.38 6.94
N ASP A 16 44.57 29.89 5.89
CA ASP A 16 45.57 28.81 5.86
C ASP A 16 45.06 27.37 5.92
N HIS A 17 44.51 26.89 4.79
CA HIS A 17 44.83 25.56 4.25
C HIS A 17 44.55 25.53 2.73
N ALA A 18 45.49 26.10 1.96
CA ALA A 18 45.75 25.56 0.62
C ALA A 18 46.22 24.10 0.80
N GLU A 19 45.63 23.18 0.04
CA GLU A 19 45.90 21.73 0.04
C GLU A 19 45.36 20.92 1.25
N ALA A 20 44.03 20.87 1.38
CA ALA A 20 43.37 19.77 2.08
C ALA A 20 42.21 19.23 1.23
N ASN A 21 42.53 18.24 0.38
CA ASN A 21 41.61 17.20 -0.09
C ASN A 21 40.19 17.64 -0.46
N ALA A 22 39.99 18.02 -1.73
CA ALA A 22 38.68 17.96 -2.37
C ALA A 22 38.23 16.50 -2.51
N VAL A 23 37.91 15.84 -1.38
CA VAL A 23 37.20 14.57 -1.40
C VAL A 23 35.76 14.91 -1.73
N SER A 24 35.43 14.86 -3.03
CA SER A 24 34.05 14.87 -3.48
C SER A 24 33.39 13.59 -2.99
N TYR A 25 32.47 13.72 -2.03
CA TYR A 25 31.66 12.60 -1.58
C TYR A 25 30.72 12.17 -2.71
N GLU A 26 30.85 10.93 -3.16
CA GLU A 26 29.91 10.33 -4.11
C GLU A 26 28.85 9.55 -3.35
N ALA A 27 27.58 9.85 -3.62
CA ALA A 27 26.48 9.11 -3.03
C ALA A 27 26.49 7.68 -3.58
N LEU A 28 26.51 6.66 -2.71
CA LEU A 28 26.43 5.25 -3.11
C LEU A 28 25.02 4.82 -3.58
N THR A 29 24.08 5.76 -3.63
CA THR A 29 22.77 5.53 -4.23
C THR A 29 22.93 5.38 -5.75
N PRO A 30 22.08 4.58 -6.42
CA PRO A 30 22.14 4.42 -7.87
C PRO A 30 22.15 5.78 -8.59
N THR A 31 23.22 6.07 -9.32
CA THR A 31 23.38 7.30 -10.11
C THR A 31 22.95 7.06 -11.55
N GLU A 32 22.56 8.12 -12.24
CA GLU A 32 22.21 8.06 -13.65
C GLU A 32 23.46 7.75 -14.49
N LEU A 33 23.33 6.77 -15.38
CA LEU A 33 24.37 6.44 -16.34
C LEU A 33 24.31 7.38 -17.55
N ASP A 34 25.47 7.72 -18.10
CA ASP A 34 25.59 8.44 -19.37
C ASP A 34 24.84 7.69 -20.49
N SER A 35 24.16 8.46 -21.36
CA SER A 35 23.30 7.93 -22.43
C SER A 35 24.01 6.90 -23.31
N ASP A 36 25.30 7.11 -23.56
CA ASP A 36 26.08 6.30 -24.49
C ASP A 36 26.37 4.90 -23.95
N LYS A 37 26.51 4.76 -22.62
CA LYS A 37 26.74 3.46 -21.96
C LYS A 37 25.45 2.73 -21.65
N ALA A 38 24.35 3.46 -21.42
CA ALA A 38 23.07 2.88 -21.05
C ALA A 38 22.16 2.55 -22.24
N GLY A 39 22.42 3.12 -23.42
CA GLY A 39 21.53 3.06 -24.58
C GLY A 39 21.11 1.65 -25.00
N CYS A 40 22.03 0.69 -25.02
CA CYS A 40 21.73 -0.70 -25.36
C CYS A 40 20.81 -1.39 -24.33
N TYR A 41 21.02 -1.11 -23.03
CA TYR A 41 20.15 -1.67 -21.99
C TYR A 41 18.77 -1.03 -21.99
N ILE A 42 18.70 0.28 -22.23
CA ILE A 42 17.44 1.02 -22.34
C ILE A 42 16.63 0.51 -23.53
N SER A 43 17.26 0.29 -24.69
CA SER A 43 16.56 -0.23 -25.88
C SER A 43 16.05 -1.66 -25.66
N ALA A 44 16.82 -2.52 -24.99
CA ALA A 44 16.38 -3.86 -24.61
C ALA A 44 15.17 -3.83 -23.64
N LEU A 45 15.20 -2.96 -22.63
CA LEU A 45 14.06 -2.79 -21.71
C LEU A 45 12.82 -2.20 -22.40
N ASN A 46 12.99 -1.28 -23.35
CA ASN A 46 11.89 -0.76 -24.16
C ASN A 46 11.25 -1.85 -25.00
N TYR A 47 12.07 -2.68 -25.67
CA TYR A 47 11.59 -3.83 -26.41
C TYR A 47 10.75 -4.75 -25.51
N ALA A 48 11.29 -5.13 -24.34
CA ALA A 48 10.59 -6.00 -23.39
C ALA A 48 9.26 -5.39 -22.87
N TYR A 49 9.24 -4.07 -22.66
CA TYR A 49 8.05 -3.35 -22.18
C TYR A 49 6.95 -3.25 -23.24
N GLU A 50 7.32 -3.00 -24.50
CA GLU A 50 6.37 -2.80 -25.61
C GLU A 50 5.65 -4.09 -26.03
N HIS A 51 6.28 -5.26 -25.86
CA HIS A 51 5.74 -6.56 -26.26
C HIS A 51 4.80 -7.14 -25.18
N PRO A 52 3.48 -7.31 -25.44
CA PRO A 52 2.50 -7.71 -24.41
C PRO A 52 2.69 -9.10 -23.81
N ASP A 53 3.29 -10.01 -24.57
CA ASP A 53 3.60 -11.40 -24.23
C ASP A 53 4.74 -11.54 -23.22
N ILE A 54 5.68 -10.59 -23.19
CA ILE A 54 6.78 -10.56 -22.24
C ILE A 54 6.29 -9.98 -20.92
N ARG A 55 6.21 -10.74 -19.82
CA ARG A 55 5.65 -10.22 -18.55
C ARG A 55 6.62 -10.26 -17.39
N ASN A 56 7.59 -11.18 -17.42
CA ASN A 56 8.57 -11.39 -16.37
C ASN A 56 9.97 -11.21 -16.96
N ILE A 57 10.65 -10.14 -16.59
CA ILE A 57 11.90 -9.68 -17.21
C ILE A 57 13.04 -9.79 -16.19
N ALA A 58 14.19 -10.33 -16.57
CA ALA A 58 15.38 -10.34 -15.73
C ALA A 58 16.39 -9.28 -16.14
N VAL A 59 16.89 -8.51 -15.17
CA VAL A 59 18.13 -7.74 -15.32
C VAL A 59 19.18 -8.42 -14.46
N THR A 60 20.11 -9.13 -15.11
CA THR A 60 21.14 -9.91 -14.42
C THR A 60 22.51 -9.25 -14.45
N GLY A 61 23.35 -9.59 -13.49
CA GLY A 61 24.72 -9.11 -13.39
C GLY A 61 25.25 -9.24 -11.96
N PRO A 62 26.58 -9.18 -11.75
CA PRO A 62 27.16 -9.28 -10.41
C PRO A 62 26.72 -8.13 -9.49
N TYR A 63 26.98 -8.28 -8.19
CA TYR A 63 26.79 -7.19 -7.23
C TYR A 63 27.67 -6.00 -7.62
N GLY A 64 27.10 -4.79 -7.56
CA GLY A 64 27.80 -3.58 -8.00
C GLY A 64 27.88 -3.38 -9.52
N ALA A 65 27.28 -4.24 -10.35
CA ALA A 65 27.29 -4.09 -11.82
C ALA A 65 26.45 -2.91 -12.36
N GLY A 66 25.79 -2.13 -11.50
CA GLY A 66 24.97 -0.98 -11.92
C GLY A 66 23.54 -1.33 -12.37
N LYS A 67 23.00 -2.51 -12.03
CA LYS A 67 21.62 -2.93 -12.38
C LYS A 67 20.57 -1.89 -11.96
N SER A 68 20.61 -1.47 -10.70
CA SER A 68 19.70 -0.44 -10.17
C SER A 68 19.88 0.92 -10.86
N SER A 69 21.11 1.26 -11.27
CA SER A 69 21.39 2.47 -12.04
C SER A 69 20.76 2.42 -13.43
N VAL A 70 20.88 1.30 -14.14
CA VAL A 70 20.23 1.08 -15.45
C VAL A 70 18.72 1.21 -15.33
N LEU A 71 18.12 0.55 -14.34
CA LEU A 71 16.67 0.59 -14.12
C LEU A 71 16.19 2.00 -13.75
N LYS A 72 16.95 2.71 -12.91
CA LYS A 72 16.66 4.11 -12.55
C LYS A 72 16.74 5.02 -13.78
N THR A 73 17.78 4.89 -14.61
CA THR A 73 17.90 5.65 -15.86
C THR A 73 16.73 5.34 -16.80
N TRP A 74 16.35 4.08 -16.96
CA TRP A 74 15.23 3.66 -17.79
C TRP A 74 13.89 4.24 -17.32
N CYS A 75 13.62 4.20 -16.01
CA CYS A 75 12.41 4.79 -15.43
C CYS A 75 12.34 6.31 -15.67
N LYS A 76 13.48 7.01 -15.52
CA LYS A 76 13.56 8.46 -15.73
C LYS A 76 13.39 8.83 -17.20
N ALA A 77 13.93 8.03 -18.13
CA ALA A 77 13.76 8.25 -19.57
C ALA A 77 12.28 8.25 -20.00
N HIS A 78 11.40 7.56 -19.26
CA HIS A 78 9.94 7.53 -19.49
C HIS A 78 9.18 8.67 -18.79
N ASN A 79 9.89 9.67 -18.25
CA ASN A 79 9.43 11.00 -17.84
C ASN A 79 7.97 11.11 -17.31
N GLY A 80 7.58 10.20 -16.40
CA GLY A 80 6.29 10.22 -15.72
C GLY A 80 5.11 9.57 -16.46
N THR A 81 5.29 9.06 -17.68
CA THR A 81 4.26 8.25 -18.35
C THR A 81 4.18 6.84 -17.79
N LEU A 82 5.29 6.36 -17.22
CA LEU A 82 5.42 5.03 -16.64
C LEU A 82 5.21 5.09 -15.12
N ARG A 83 4.21 4.38 -14.60
CA ARG A 83 4.04 4.19 -13.16
C ARG A 83 4.80 2.95 -12.72
N VAL A 84 5.86 3.18 -11.95
CA VAL A 84 6.76 2.13 -11.46
C VAL A 84 6.62 1.94 -9.95
N LEU A 85 6.48 0.69 -9.54
CA LEU A 85 6.54 0.26 -8.15
C LEU A 85 7.87 -0.46 -7.89
N THR A 86 8.72 0.09 -7.04
CA THR A 86 9.96 -0.60 -6.61
C THR A 86 9.73 -1.29 -5.27
N VAL A 87 10.11 -2.56 -5.20
CA VAL A 87 10.11 -3.41 -4.02
C VAL A 87 11.55 -3.88 -3.78
N SER A 88 12.14 -3.54 -2.65
CA SER A 88 13.52 -3.91 -2.29
C SER A 88 13.54 -4.58 -0.93
N LEU A 89 14.17 -5.75 -0.84
CA LEU A 89 14.28 -6.52 0.39
C LEU A 89 15.66 -6.31 1.02
N ALA A 90 15.77 -5.34 1.93
CA ALA A 90 17.03 -4.97 2.59
C ALA A 90 17.22 -5.57 4.00
N ASP A 91 16.45 -6.59 4.39
CA ASP A 91 16.46 -7.09 5.76
C ASP A 91 17.62 -8.07 6.02
N PHE A 92 18.72 -7.55 6.59
CA PHE A 92 19.95 -8.29 6.88
C PHE A 92 19.77 -9.44 7.89
N ASP A 93 18.84 -9.29 8.84
CA ASP A 93 18.61 -10.34 9.85
C ASP A 93 17.92 -11.56 9.24
N MET A 94 17.09 -11.35 8.23
CA MET A 94 16.44 -12.42 7.47
C MET A 94 17.46 -13.23 6.65
N GLN A 95 18.55 -12.60 6.22
CA GLN A 95 19.62 -13.27 5.47
C GLN A 95 20.47 -14.20 6.35
N ARG A 96 20.78 -13.81 7.59
CA ARG A 96 21.50 -14.71 8.53
C ARG A 96 20.74 -16.01 8.77
N HIS A 97 19.42 -15.94 8.90
CA HIS A 97 18.58 -17.13 9.06
C HIS A 97 18.55 -18.04 7.82
N VAL A 98 18.69 -17.48 6.61
CA VAL A 98 18.84 -18.29 5.38
C VAL A 98 20.16 -19.04 5.39
N ASP A 99 21.26 -18.36 5.71
CA ASP A 99 22.59 -18.96 5.72
C ASP A 99 22.72 -20.06 6.79
N GLU A 100 22.15 -19.84 7.99
CA GLU A 100 22.06 -20.85 9.05
C GLU A 100 21.17 -22.04 8.66
N SER A 101 20.08 -21.82 7.92
CA SER A 101 19.20 -22.91 7.48
C SER A 101 19.82 -23.82 6.42
N ASN A 102 20.80 -23.32 5.65
CA ASN A 102 21.51 -24.08 4.61
C ASN A 102 22.75 -24.82 5.14
N GLY A 103 23.28 -24.44 6.31
CA GLY A 103 24.41 -25.10 6.95
C GLY A 103 23.95 -26.02 8.09
N ASP A 104 23.93 -27.33 7.84
CA ASP A 104 23.75 -28.41 8.83
C ASP A 104 22.56 -28.27 9.81
N SER A 105 21.36 -28.74 9.41
CA SER A 105 20.35 -29.14 10.40
C SER A 105 19.53 -30.36 9.96
N SER A 106 19.44 -31.32 10.86
CA SER A 106 18.73 -32.60 10.72
C SER A 106 17.20 -32.43 10.62
N SER A 107 16.67 -32.85 9.47
CA SER A 107 15.35 -33.39 9.09
C SER A 107 14.02 -33.10 9.83
N ASP A 108 13.85 -32.07 10.69
CA ASP A 108 12.48 -31.61 11.03
C ASP A 108 12.39 -30.13 11.45
N GLU A 109 13.44 -29.58 12.08
CA GLU A 109 13.49 -28.16 12.48
C GLU A 109 13.91 -27.25 11.32
N GLY A 110 14.76 -27.73 10.39
CA GLY A 110 15.18 -26.97 9.20
C GLY A 110 14.01 -26.59 8.28
N THR A 111 13.09 -27.53 8.03
CA THR A 111 11.91 -27.30 7.17
C THR A 111 10.95 -26.26 7.75
N LYS A 112 10.76 -26.24 9.08
CA LYS A 112 9.94 -25.24 9.76
C LYS A 112 10.57 -23.83 9.67
N ASN A 113 11.89 -23.75 9.82
CA ASN A 113 12.63 -22.50 9.72
C ASN A 113 12.67 -21.95 8.29
N THR A 114 12.87 -22.78 7.27
CA THR A 114 12.80 -22.32 5.86
C THR A 114 11.40 -21.80 5.51
N GLY A 115 10.35 -22.46 6.00
CA GLY A 115 8.97 -22.01 5.78
C GLY A 115 8.62 -20.69 6.50
N SER A 116 9.20 -20.44 7.68
CA SER A 116 9.00 -19.16 8.40
C SER A 116 9.74 -18.01 7.70
N VAL A 117 10.95 -18.25 7.20
CA VAL A 117 11.72 -17.29 6.42
C VAL A 117 11.01 -16.94 5.10
N GLU A 118 10.52 -17.94 4.36
CA GLU A 118 9.75 -17.71 3.13
C GLU A 118 8.51 -16.83 3.38
N LYS A 119 7.74 -17.12 4.44
CA LYS A 119 6.59 -16.29 4.82
C LYS A 119 6.98 -14.87 5.22
N SER A 120 8.13 -14.70 5.87
CA SER A 120 8.59 -13.37 6.25
C SER A 120 9.01 -12.53 5.03
N ILE A 121 9.60 -13.16 4.00
CA ILE A 121 9.88 -12.55 2.70
C ILE A 121 8.57 -12.14 2.01
N GLU A 122 7.61 -13.08 1.92
CA GLU A 122 6.30 -12.81 1.34
C GLU A 122 5.59 -11.64 2.03
N TYR A 123 5.62 -11.62 3.37
CA TYR A 123 5.06 -10.54 4.15
C TYR A 123 5.72 -9.18 3.84
N SER A 124 7.05 -9.15 3.73
CA SER A 124 7.79 -7.92 3.39
C SER A 124 7.42 -7.40 1.99
N ILE A 125 7.35 -8.28 0.99
CA ILE A 125 6.90 -7.93 -0.36
C ILE A 125 5.47 -7.40 -0.33
N LEU A 126 4.56 -8.13 0.31
CA LEU A 126 3.16 -7.76 0.43
C LEU A 126 3.01 -6.37 1.05
N GLN A 127 3.76 -6.10 2.12
CA GLN A 127 3.74 -4.82 2.81
C GLN A 127 4.22 -3.69 1.89
N GLN A 128 5.32 -3.88 1.18
CA GLN A 128 5.86 -2.86 0.27
C GLN A 128 4.93 -2.57 -0.91
N ILE A 129 4.19 -3.56 -1.41
CA ILE A 129 3.19 -3.35 -2.45
C ILE A 129 1.98 -2.63 -1.87
N LEU A 130 1.33 -3.18 -0.85
CA LEU A 130 0.00 -2.74 -0.42
C LEU A 130 0.01 -1.48 0.44
N TYR A 131 1.12 -1.13 1.08
CA TYR A 131 1.27 0.13 1.84
C TYR A 131 1.91 1.27 1.03
N LYS A 132 2.20 1.07 -0.26
CA LYS A 132 2.79 2.14 -1.10
C LYS A 132 1.88 3.35 -1.26
N ASN A 133 0.59 3.11 -1.49
CA ASN A 133 -0.38 4.16 -1.81
C ASN A 133 -1.25 4.51 -0.60
N LYS A 134 -1.77 5.75 -0.59
CA LYS A 134 -2.61 6.27 0.48
C LYS A 134 -4.02 5.68 0.42
N LYS A 135 -4.72 5.68 1.57
CA LYS A 135 -6.08 5.13 1.71
C LYS A 135 -7.09 5.68 0.69
N HIS A 136 -6.99 6.96 0.32
CA HIS A 136 -7.93 7.59 -0.61
C HIS A 136 -7.82 7.07 -2.05
N GLU A 137 -6.67 6.50 -2.43
CA GLU A 137 -6.46 5.87 -3.74
C GLU A 137 -6.99 4.42 -3.77
N LEU A 138 -7.23 3.84 -2.59
CA LEU A 138 -7.65 2.46 -2.38
C LEU A 138 -8.85 2.38 -1.43
N PRO A 139 -9.98 3.03 -1.76
CA PRO A 139 -11.12 3.16 -0.86
C PRO A 139 -11.77 1.83 -0.47
N CYS A 140 -11.71 0.82 -1.34
CA CYS A 140 -12.32 -0.49 -1.11
C CYS A 140 -11.33 -1.54 -0.57
N SER A 141 -10.08 -1.14 -0.31
CA SER A 141 -9.08 -2.05 0.24
C SER A 141 -9.41 -2.36 1.70
N ARG A 142 -9.35 -3.64 2.05
CA ARG A 142 -9.63 -4.12 3.41
C ARG A 142 -8.46 -3.84 4.37
N ILE A 143 -7.31 -3.42 3.84
CA ILE A 143 -6.11 -3.17 4.64
C ILE A 143 -6.25 -1.87 5.42
N ASP A 144 -6.08 -1.97 6.73
CA ASP A 144 -6.03 -0.80 7.59
C ASP A 144 -4.76 0.02 7.33
N ARG A 145 -4.98 1.23 6.79
CA ARG A 145 -3.97 2.26 6.57
C ARG A 145 -4.26 3.44 7.47
N ILE A 146 -3.20 4.07 7.98
CA ILE A 146 -3.30 5.35 8.67
C ILE A 146 -3.92 6.36 7.68
N SER A 147 -5.05 6.95 8.07
CA SER A 147 -5.73 7.96 7.29
C SER A 147 -5.54 9.32 7.93
N ASP A 148 -5.08 10.29 7.16
CA ASP A 148 -5.08 11.69 7.57
C ASP A 148 -6.54 12.16 7.65
N VAL A 149 -7.06 12.29 8.86
CA VAL A 149 -8.41 12.80 9.07
C VAL A 149 -8.36 14.31 8.90
N THR A 150 -8.89 14.82 7.79
CA THR A 150 -8.94 16.28 7.57
C THR A 150 -10.01 16.90 8.46
N ALA A 151 -9.75 18.09 9.01
CA ALA A 151 -10.73 18.82 9.83
C ALA A 151 -12.10 18.99 9.14
N GLY A 152 -12.12 19.19 7.82
CA GLY A 152 -13.36 19.25 7.03
C GLY A 152 -14.15 17.93 6.99
N GLN A 153 -13.47 16.78 7.05
CA GLN A 153 -14.14 15.47 7.14
C GLN A 153 -14.77 15.27 8.52
N ILE A 154 -14.10 15.73 9.58
CA ILE A 154 -14.63 15.74 10.96
C ILE A 154 -15.82 16.67 11.07
N LEU A 155 -15.74 17.89 10.51
CA LEU A 155 -16.86 18.82 10.51
C LEU A 155 -18.06 18.26 9.75
N ARG A 156 -17.81 17.57 8.63
CA ARG A 156 -18.88 16.92 7.85
C ARG A 156 -19.49 15.70 8.56
N SER A 157 -18.71 14.87 9.27
CA SER A 157 -19.29 13.79 10.07
C SER A 157 -20.05 14.34 11.28
N ALA A 158 -19.52 15.37 11.93
CA ALA A 158 -20.20 16.07 13.01
C ALA A 158 -21.52 16.69 12.54
N SER A 159 -21.58 17.27 11.34
CA SER A 159 -22.83 17.84 10.80
C SER A 159 -23.88 16.77 10.51
N PHE A 160 -23.49 15.60 9.97
CA PHE A 160 -24.40 14.48 9.79
C PHE A 160 -24.91 13.93 11.14
N LEU A 161 -24.05 13.80 12.14
CA LEU A 161 -24.45 13.37 13.49
C LEU A 161 -25.43 14.36 14.14
N THR A 162 -25.13 15.66 14.10
CA THR A 162 -26.04 16.70 14.58
C THR A 162 -27.37 16.67 13.83
N GLY A 163 -27.35 16.45 12.51
CA GLY A 163 -28.56 16.28 11.70
C GLY A 163 -29.42 15.08 12.13
N THR A 164 -28.80 13.93 12.44
CA THR A 164 -29.53 12.76 12.94
C THR A 164 -30.20 13.03 14.30
N ILE A 165 -29.50 13.71 15.22
CA ILE A 165 -30.03 14.08 16.53
C ILE A 165 -31.19 15.07 16.38
N LEU A 166 -31.05 16.09 15.52
CA LEU A 166 -32.09 17.07 15.26
C LEU A 166 -33.35 16.44 14.67
N LEU A 167 -33.22 15.54 13.68
CA LEU A 167 -34.39 14.81 13.15
C LEU A 167 -35.01 13.92 14.24
N SER A 168 -34.22 13.21 15.04
CA SER A 168 -34.78 12.42 16.14
C SER A 168 -35.56 13.28 17.15
N GLY A 169 -35.06 14.48 17.47
CA GLY A 169 -35.75 15.46 18.31
C GLY A 169 -37.00 16.03 17.65
N ALA A 170 -36.97 16.27 16.33
CA ALA A 170 -38.14 16.72 15.56
C ALA A 170 -39.24 15.65 15.55
N ALA A 171 -38.90 14.37 15.39
CA ALA A 171 -39.86 13.27 15.49
C ALA A 171 -40.55 13.27 16.87
N LEU A 172 -39.78 13.46 17.95
CA LEU A 172 -40.33 13.57 19.30
C LEU A 172 -41.21 14.82 19.47
N PHE A 173 -40.82 15.94 18.87
CA PHE A 173 -41.60 17.19 18.88
C PHE A 173 -42.95 17.06 18.14
N PHE A 174 -42.99 16.36 17.00
CA PHE A 174 -44.25 16.07 16.28
C PHE A 174 -45.19 15.16 17.08
N LEU A 175 -44.65 14.23 17.88
CA LEU A 175 -45.45 13.30 18.66
C LEU A 175 -45.91 13.90 19.99
N ALA A 176 -45.03 14.61 20.70
CA ALA A 176 -45.25 15.15 22.04
C ALA A 176 -44.72 16.60 22.19
N PRO A 177 -45.34 17.60 21.52
CA PRO A 177 -44.85 18.97 21.48
C PRO A 177 -44.81 19.64 22.87
N ASP A 178 -45.79 19.40 23.75
CA ASP A 178 -45.81 19.97 25.10
C ASP A 178 -44.68 19.43 25.99
N TYR A 179 -44.38 18.14 25.88
CA TYR A 179 -43.28 17.52 26.64
C TYR A 179 -41.93 18.09 26.22
N VAL A 180 -41.72 18.29 24.92
CA VAL A 180 -40.46 18.84 24.40
C VAL A 180 -40.32 20.32 24.74
N THR A 181 -41.38 21.14 24.57
CA THR A 181 -41.27 22.58 24.88
C THR A 181 -41.04 22.86 26.36
N THR A 182 -41.66 22.08 27.25
CA THR A 182 -41.47 22.21 28.70
C THR A 182 -40.08 21.75 29.17
N LYS A 183 -39.53 20.68 28.60
CA LYS A 183 -38.20 20.16 28.97
C LYS A 183 -37.05 20.94 28.34
N LEU A 184 -37.24 21.49 27.13
CA LEU A 184 -36.21 22.21 26.39
C LEU A 184 -36.37 23.75 26.49
N SER A 185 -37.32 24.22 27.30
CA SER A 185 -37.63 25.65 27.52
C SER A 185 -37.86 26.44 26.23
N LEU A 186 -38.49 25.82 25.23
CA LEU A 186 -38.80 26.46 23.96
C LEU A 186 -40.06 27.36 24.10
N PRO A 187 -40.20 28.40 23.26
CA PRO A 187 -41.41 29.22 23.26
C PRO A 187 -42.67 28.38 23.03
N GLY A 188 -43.63 28.46 23.94
CA GLY A 188 -44.89 27.69 23.87
C GLY A 188 -45.73 27.95 22.62
N ALA A 189 -45.44 29.03 21.88
CA ALA A 189 -46.04 29.33 20.58
C ALA A 189 -45.83 28.19 19.57
N PHE A 190 -44.67 27.51 19.59
CA PHE A 190 -44.38 26.41 18.68
C PHE A 190 -45.20 25.15 18.99
N ALA A 191 -45.41 24.84 20.27
CA ALA A 191 -46.28 23.72 20.65
C ALA A 191 -47.73 23.97 20.24
N ARG A 192 -48.24 25.19 20.49
CA ARG A 192 -49.61 25.58 20.12
C ARG A 192 -49.84 25.48 18.61
N TYR A 193 -48.93 26.04 17.81
CA TYR A 193 -48.99 25.94 16.35
C TYR A 193 -49.04 24.49 15.86
N LEU A 194 -48.24 23.60 16.48
CA LEU A 194 -48.20 22.20 16.08
C LEU A 194 -49.42 21.40 16.56
N LEU A 195 -49.99 21.74 17.71
CA LEU A 195 -51.21 21.13 18.26
C LEU A 195 -52.47 21.55 17.49
N GLU A 196 -52.47 22.74 16.88
CA GLU A 196 -53.54 23.21 16.00
C GLU A 196 -53.59 22.44 14.66
N CYS A 197 -52.49 21.82 14.25
CA CYS A 197 -52.44 20.97 13.07
C CYS A 197 -53.19 19.63 13.28
N PRO A 198 -53.86 19.07 12.24
CA PRO A 198 -54.50 17.77 12.33
C PRO A 198 -53.52 16.67 12.75
N PHE A 199 -54.01 15.72 13.55
CA PHE A 199 -53.21 14.59 14.04
C PHE A 199 -52.51 13.82 12.90
N GLY A 200 -53.18 13.64 11.74
CA GLY A 200 -52.59 12.98 10.57
C GLY A 200 -51.35 13.68 10.02
N VAL A 201 -51.34 15.02 10.01
CA VAL A 201 -50.18 15.81 9.57
C VAL A 201 -49.02 15.64 10.55
N ARG A 202 -49.30 15.66 11.86
CA ARG A 202 -48.28 15.40 12.89
C ARG A 202 -47.66 14.01 12.78
N VAL A 203 -48.48 12.97 12.62
CA VAL A 203 -47.99 11.59 12.46
C VAL A 203 -47.15 11.46 11.19
N SER A 204 -47.59 12.05 10.08
CA SER A 204 -46.80 12.04 8.83
C SER A 204 -45.45 12.74 8.97
N GLY A 205 -45.40 13.88 9.69
CA GLY A 205 -44.16 14.58 10.02
C GLY A 205 -43.22 13.76 10.90
N ALA A 206 -43.75 13.08 11.92
CA ALA A 206 -42.99 12.18 12.77
C ALA A 206 -42.40 11.00 11.96
N VAL A 207 -43.21 10.36 11.10
CA VAL A 207 -42.76 9.26 10.23
C VAL A 207 -41.69 9.71 9.25
N ALA A 208 -41.86 10.85 8.59
CA ALA A 208 -40.86 11.41 7.68
C ALA A 208 -39.54 11.73 8.41
N SER A 209 -39.64 12.23 9.64
CA SER A 209 -38.49 12.56 10.47
C SER A 209 -37.72 11.31 10.95
N VAL A 210 -38.43 10.23 11.32
CA VAL A 210 -37.82 8.93 11.63
C VAL A 210 -37.18 8.31 10.39
N MET A 211 -37.85 8.37 9.23
CA MET A 211 -37.30 7.84 7.98
C MET A 211 -36.04 8.59 7.57
N GLY A 212 -36.04 9.93 7.69
CA GLY A 212 -34.87 10.75 7.41
C GLY A 212 -33.71 10.47 8.38
N SER A 213 -33.98 10.28 9.67
CA SER A 213 -32.92 9.96 10.64
C SER A 213 -32.30 8.59 10.36
N LEU A 214 -33.12 7.60 10.02
CA LEU A 214 -32.67 6.27 9.62
C LEU A 214 -31.81 6.33 8.35
N CYS A 215 -32.22 7.08 7.32
CA CYS A 215 -31.45 7.24 6.09
C CYS A 215 -30.08 7.88 6.34
N LEU A 216 -30.02 8.94 7.14
CA LEU A 216 -28.76 9.58 7.52
C LEU A 216 -27.85 8.65 8.35
N LEU A 217 -28.43 7.88 9.28
CA LEU A 217 -27.69 6.89 10.06
C LEU A 217 -27.09 5.79 9.18
N LEU A 218 -27.88 5.22 8.26
CA LEU A 218 -27.40 4.19 7.33
C LEU A 218 -26.27 4.73 6.44
N ASN A 219 -26.39 5.95 5.94
CA ASN A 219 -25.34 6.60 5.15
C ASN A 219 -24.06 6.82 5.98
N GLN A 220 -24.18 7.21 7.26
CA GLN A 220 -23.02 7.31 8.15
C GLN A 220 -22.37 5.94 8.42
N LEU A 221 -23.17 4.91 8.68
CA LEU A 221 -22.68 3.55 8.98
C LEU A 221 -21.92 2.95 7.80
N HIS A 222 -22.45 3.14 6.59
CA HIS A 222 -21.79 2.75 5.34
C HIS A 222 -20.46 3.50 5.18
N ARG A 223 -20.44 4.83 5.38
CA ARG A 223 -19.23 5.65 5.21
C ARG A 223 -18.14 5.36 6.25
N ILE A 224 -18.50 4.95 7.47
CA ILE A 224 -17.54 4.54 8.51
C ILE A 224 -16.94 3.15 8.20
N GLY A 225 -17.54 2.40 7.27
CA GLY A 225 -17.09 1.08 6.85
C GLY A 225 -17.26 0.04 7.96
N ILE A 226 -18.32 0.16 8.78
CA ILE A 226 -18.61 -0.82 9.85
C ILE A 226 -18.99 -2.19 9.25
N PHE A 227 -19.52 -2.19 8.02
CA PHE A 227 -19.84 -3.42 7.28
C PHE A 227 -18.65 -4.02 6.53
N ASP A 228 -17.58 -3.25 6.35
CA ASP A 228 -16.36 -3.74 5.72
C ASP A 228 -15.49 -4.38 6.80
N ARG A 229 -15.35 -5.71 6.73
CA ARG A 229 -14.43 -6.45 7.59
C ARG A 229 -13.00 -6.03 7.26
N LYS A 230 -12.50 -5.05 8.01
CA LYS A 230 -11.12 -4.57 7.94
C LYS A 230 -10.17 -5.67 8.37
N VAL A 231 -9.07 -5.80 7.66
CA VAL A 231 -7.99 -6.74 7.93
C VAL A 231 -6.76 -5.91 8.27
N SER A 232 -6.33 -5.99 9.54
CA SER A 232 -5.05 -5.43 9.95
C SER A 232 -3.93 -6.38 9.56
N LEU A 233 -2.96 -5.90 8.76
CA LEU A 233 -1.72 -6.61 8.50
C LEU A 233 -0.76 -6.40 9.68
N ASP A 234 -1.04 -7.05 10.82
CA ASP A 234 -0.10 -7.07 11.93
C ASP A 234 0.88 -8.25 11.75
N LYS A 235 2.17 -7.92 11.65
CA LYS A 235 3.28 -8.88 11.54
C LYS A 235 3.20 -9.93 12.65
N VAL A 236 2.82 -9.54 13.86
CA VAL A 236 2.83 -10.41 15.04
C VAL A 236 1.71 -11.44 14.99
N ASP A 237 0.48 -11.05 14.67
CA ASP A 237 -0.65 -11.98 14.61
C ASP A 237 -0.56 -12.92 13.41
N LEU A 238 -0.03 -12.42 12.29
CA LEU A 238 0.11 -13.17 11.05
C LEU A 238 1.26 -14.19 11.10
N LEU A 239 2.38 -13.84 11.73
CA LEU A 239 3.45 -14.80 12.03
C LEU A 239 3.04 -15.81 13.12
N LYS A 240 2.28 -15.40 14.14
CA LYS A 240 1.75 -16.33 15.17
C LYS A 240 0.73 -17.33 14.60
N GLY A 241 -0.17 -16.89 13.73
CA GLY A 241 -1.09 -17.77 13.00
C GLY A 241 -0.36 -18.75 12.07
N ALA A 242 0.77 -18.31 11.51
CA ALA A 242 1.62 -19.13 10.64
C ALA A 242 2.49 -20.16 11.38
N VAL A 243 2.83 -19.92 12.65
CA VAL A 243 3.58 -20.85 13.52
C VAL A 243 2.66 -21.88 14.17
N THR A 244 1.37 -21.54 14.36
CA THR A 244 0.37 -22.42 15.00
C THR A 244 -0.38 -23.32 14.02
N THR A 245 -0.28 -23.09 12.71
CA THR A 245 -0.96 -23.90 11.69
C THR A 245 0.03 -24.80 10.94
N ARG A 246 -0.34 -26.09 10.81
CA ARG A 246 0.41 -27.19 10.19
C ARG A 246 1.08 -26.80 8.86
N ALA A 247 2.11 -27.56 8.47
CA ALA A 247 3.04 -27.41 7.33
C ALA A 247 2.45 -27.15 5.91
N SER A 248 1.15 -26.90 5.76
CA SER A 248 0.48 -26.55 4.50
C SER A 248 -0.31 -25.23 4.57
N SER A 249 0.12 -24.27 5.38
CA SER A 249 -0.49 -22.94 5.38
C SER A 249 -0.34 -22.30 3.98
N PRO A 250 -1.40 -21.72 3.40
CA PRO A 250 -1.35 -21.08 2.08
C PRO A 250 -0.33 -19.92 2.07
N SER A 251 0.26 -19.65 0.90
CA SER A 251 1.12 -18.46 0.71
C SER A 251 0.35 -17.20 1.09
N LEU A 252 1.01 -16.31 1.82
CA LEU A 252 0.44 -15.04 2.23
C LEU A 252 0.07 -14.20 1.01
N LEU A 253 0.91 -14.20 -0.01
CA LEU A 253 0.62 -13.51 -1.26
C LEU A 253 -0.66 -14.03 -1.92
N ASN A 254 -0.92 -15.34 -1.85
CA ASN A 254 -2.15 -15.95 -2.36
C ASN A 254 -3.37 -15.62 -1.49
N VAL A 255 -3.22 -15.53 -0.17
CA VAL A 255 -4.32 -15.11 0.74
C VAL A 255 -4.78 -13.69 0.42
N TYR A 256 -3.85 -12.81 0.04
CA TYR A 256 -4.13 -11.40 -0.27
C TYR A 256 -4.21 -11.12 -1.77
N ILE A 257 -4.42 -12.13 -2.61
CA ILE A 257 -4.42 -11.96 -4.06
C ILE A 257 -5.48 -10.95 -4.54
N ASP A 258 -6.67 -10.96 -3.94
CA ASP A 258 -7.75 -10.02 -4.26
C ASP A 258 -7.34 -8.56 -3.98
N GLU A 259 -6.62 -8.32 -2.87
CA GLU A 259 -6.11 -6.98 -2.52
C GLU A 259 -5.00 -6.55 -3.47
N ILE A 260 -4.14 -7.49 -3.90
CA ILE A 260 -3.09 -7.22 -4.88
C ILE A 260 -3.72 -6.86 -6.24
N VAL A 261 -4.69 -7.64 -6.72
CA VAL A 261 -5.41 -7.35 -7.97
C VAL A 261 -6.12 -6.01 -7.88
N TYR A 262 -6.86 -5.75 -6.80
CA TYR A 262 -7.52 -4.47 -6.56
C TYR A 262 -6.53 -3.30 -6.52
N PHE A 263 -5.37 -3.49 -5.89
CA PHE A 263 -4.29 -2.52 -5.84
C PHE A 263 -3.82 -2.15 -7.24
N PHE A 264 -3.46 -3.14 -8.07
CA PHE A 264 -3.00 -2.90 -9.43
C PHE A 264 -4.09 -2.35 -10.34
N ASP A 265 -5.36 -2.74 -10.13
CA ASP A 265 -6.48 -2.16 -10.86
C ASP A 265 -6.66 -0.68 -10.53
N SER A 266 -6.65 -0.30 -9.25
CA SER A 266 -6.95 1.07 -8.82
C SER A 266 -5.80 2.04 -9.09
N THR A 267 -4.56 1.62 -8.84
CA THR A 267 -3.37 2.50 -8.90
C THR A 267 -2.78 2.64 -10.31
N LYS A 268 -3.13 1.72 -11.22
CA LYS A 268 -2.67 1.69 -12.61
C LYS A 268 -1.13 1.70 -12.71
N TYR A 269 -0.43 0.93 -11.88
CA TYR A 269 1.01 0.66 -12.07
C TYR A 269 1.23 -0.18 -13.34
N ASP A 270 2.25 0.19 -14.10
CA ASP A 270 2.66 -0.49 -15.35
C ASP A 270 3.75 -1.53 -15.08
N VAL A 271 4.65 -1.22 -14.14
CA VAL A 271 5.87 -2.02 -13.89
C VAL A 271 6.11 -2.17 -12.40
N VAL A 272 6.48 -3.38 -12.00
CA VAL A 272 6.99 -3.67 -10.65
C VAL A 272 8.45 -4.11 -10.77
N ILE A 273 9.34 -3.42 -10.08
CA ILE A 273 10.77 -3.73 -10.04
C ILE A 273 11.06 -4.36 -8.68
N PHE A 274 11.53 -5.60 -8.70
CA PHE A 274 12.01 -6.32 -7.53
C PHE A 274 13.53 -6.29 -7.48
N GLU A 275 14.08 -5.75 -6.39
CA GLU A 275 15.51 -5.70 -6.12
C GLU A 275 15.87 -6.55 -4.89
N ASP A 276 17.10 -7.07 -4.88
CA ASP A 276 17.69 -7.81 -3.76
C ASP A 276 16.95 -9.12 -3.35
N LEU A 277 16.05 -9.64 -4.19
CA LEU A 277 15.38 -10.95 -3.97
C LEU A 277 16.36 -12.13 -3.99
N ASP A 278 17.47 -11.98 -4.70
CA ASP A 278 18.48 -13.01 -4.94
C ASP A 278 19.35 -13.35 -3.73
N ARG A 279 19.35 -12.48 -2.72
CA ARG A 279 20.06 -12.66 -1.44
C ARG A 279 19.51 -13.82 -0.62
N PHE A 280 18.24 -14.16 -0.78
CA PHE A 280 17.57 -15.20 0.01
C PHE A 280 17.72 -16.61 -0.58
N ASN A 281 18.37 -16.74 -1.75
CA ASN A 281 18.63 -18.00 -2.45
C ASN A 281 17.41 -18.97 -2.53
N ASN A 282 16.20 -18.43 -2.54
CA ASN A 282 14.97 -19.20 -2.50
C ASN A 282 14.24 -19.08 -3.84
N GLY A 283 14.38 -20.07 -4.71
CA GLY A 283 13.70 -20.08 -6.02
C GLY A 283 12.16 -20.06 -5.94
N ARG A 284 11.56 -20.46 -4.80
CA ARG A 284 10.10 -20.54 -4.66
C ARG A 284 9.43 -19.18 -4.67
N ILE A 285 10.08 -18.13 -4.14
CA ILE A 285 9.50 -16.79 -4.15
C ILE A 285 9.31 -16.27 -5.58
N PHE A 286 10.25 -16.57 -6.47
CA PHE A 286 10.17 -16.19 -7.88
C PHE A 286 8.95 -16.84 -8.52
N VAL A 287 8.77 -18.16 -8.36
CA VAL A 287 7.61 -18.90 -8.88
C VAL A 287 6.29 -18.26 -8.43
N LYS A 288 6.16 -17.95 -7.14
CA LYS A 288 4.97 -17.27 -6.59
C LYS A 288 4.74 -15.90 -7.21
N LEU A 289 5.79 -15.09 -7.38
CA LEU A 289 5.68 -13.78 -8.02
C LEU A 289 5.25 -13.88 -9.50
N ARG A 290 5.71 -14.90 -10.23
CA ARG A 290 5.27 -15.17 -11.60
C ARG A 290 3.80 -15.58 -11.65
N GLU A 291 3.35 -16.45 -10.74
CA GLU A 291 1.94 -16.81 -10.62
C GLU A 291 1.06 -15.58 -10.32
N ILE A 292 1.49 -14.72 -9.41
CA ILE A 292 0.79 -13.46 -9.09
C ILE A 292 0.74 -12.53 -10.31
N ASN A 293 1.85 -12.37 -11.04
CA ASN A 293 1.87 -11.58 -12.27
C ASN A 293 0.85 -12.12 -13.28
N GLN A 294 0.77 -13.45 -13.43
CA GLN A 294 -0.18 -14.09 -14.31
C GLN A 294 -1.62 -13.85 -13.87
N ILE A 295 -1.93 -13.96 -12.58
CA ILE A 295 -3.26 -13.68 -12.03
C ILE A 295 -3.65 -12.22 -12.26
N ILE A 296 -2.77 -11.27 -11.93
CA ILE A 296 -2.99 -9.83 -12.15
C ILE A 296 -3.33 -9.58 -13.62
N ASN A 297 -2.51 -10.10 -14.54
CA ASN A 297 -2.68 -9.85 -15.97
C ASN A 297 -3.88 -10.57 -16.59
N ASN A 298 -4.31 -11.69 -16.01
CA ASN A 298 -5.54 -12.36 -16.44
C ASN A 298 -6.78 -11.59 -15.96
N CYS A 299 -6.77 -11.09 -14.73
CA CYS A 299 -7.86 -10.28 -14.19
C CYS A 299 -7.97 -8.90 -14.86
N LEU A 300 -6.83 -8.30 -15.23
CA LEU A 300 -6.74 -6.96 -15.82
C LEU A 300 -6.46 -7.03 -17.33
N SER A 301 -7.23 -7.85 -18.04
CA SER A 301 -7.03 -8.14 -19.47
C SER A 301 -7.41 -6.96 -20.40
N ASP A 302 -8.07 -5.94 -19.89
CA ASP A 302 -8.59 -4.77 -20.63
C ASP A 302 -7.55 -3.68 -20.88
N ARG A 303 -6.32 -3.84 -20.36
CA ARG A 303 -5.25 -2.84 -20.45
C ARG A 303 -3.89 -3.46 -20.76
N LYS A 304 -2.86 -2.60 -20.86
CA LYS A 304 -1.47 -3.06 -21.01
C LYS A 304 -1.07 -3.94 -19.80
N PRO A 305 -0.42 -5.08 -20.04
CA PRO A 305 -0.07 -6.01 -18.98
C PRO A 305 1.00 -5.41 -18.06
N VAL A 306 0.82 -5.62 -16.77
CA VAL A 306 1.79 -5.26 -15.72
C VAL A 306 3.03 -6.12 -15.88
N LYS A 307 4.19 -5.47 -16.01
CA LYS A 307 5.49 -6.14 -16.18
C LYS A 307 6.20 -6.26 -14.85
N PHE A 308 6.71 -7.44 -14.53
CA PHE A 308 7.58 -7.65 -13.36
C PHE A 308 9.03 -7.72 -13.84
N ILE A 309 9.88 -6.84 -13.31
CA ILE A 309 11.31 -6.78 -13.59
C ILE A 309 12.07 -7.23 -12.35
N TYR A 310 12.99 -8.18 -12.51
CA TYR A 310 13.77 -8.77 -11.43
C TYR A 310 15.24 -8.38 -11.60
N ALA A 311 15.75 -7.54 -10.70
CA ALA A 311 17.17 -7.20 -10.63
C ALA A 311 17.91 -8.22 -9.75
N VAL A 312 18.59 -9.18 -10.38
CA VAL A 312 19.17 -10.35 -9.68
C VAL A 312 20.61 -10.61 -10.09
N ARG A 313 21.35 -11.37 -9.30
CA ARG A 313 22.68 -11.89 -9.65
C ARG A 313 22.60 -12.97 -10.71
N ASP A 314 23.71 -13.14 -11.42
CA ASP A 314 23.88 -14.26 -12.34
C ASP A 314 23.84 -15.59 -11.58
N GLY A 315 23.26 -16.62 -12.21
CA GLY A 315 23.25 -17.97 -11.66
C GLY A 315 22.27 -18.22 -10.51
N ILE A 316 21.27 -17.36 -10.30
CA ILE A 316 20.23 -17.59 -9.28
C ILE A 316 19.43 -18.88 -9.51
N PHE A 317 19.32 -19.30 -10.77
CA PHE A 317 18.73 -20.58 -11.16
C PHE A 317 19.84 -21.52 -11.62
N ASN A 318 19.85 -22.74 -11.07
CA ASN A 318 20.89 -23.74 -11.31
C ASN A 318 20.92 -24.27 -12.76
N SER A 319 19.84 -24.10 -13.53
CA SER A 319 19.77 -24.57 -14.91
C SER A 319 19.30 -23.49 -15.89
N ALA A 320 19.84 -23.49 -17.11
CA ALA A 320 19.40 -22.59 -18.17
C ALA A 320 17.92 -22.82 -18.54
N GLU A 321 17.44 -24.06 -18.42
CA GLU A 321 16.05 -24.43 -18.65
C GLU A 321 15.10 -23.79 -17.62
N SER A 322 15.48 -23.76 -16.33
CA SER A 322 14.64 -23.11 -15.31
C SER A 322 14.59 -21.60 -15.49
N ARG A 323 15.68 -20.96 -15.94
CA ARG A 323 15.69 -19.53 -16.30
C ARG A 323 14.73 -19.20 -17.43
N THR A 324 14.79 -19.96 -18.53
CA THR A 324 13.97 -19.72 -19.73
C THR A 324 12.50 -20.08 -19.52
N LYS A 325 12.18 -20.97 -18.58
CA LYS A 325 10.79 -21.21 -18.15
C LYS A 325 10.24 -20.09 -17.26
N PHE A 326 11.11 -19.37 -16.56
CA PHE A 326 10.72 -18.37 -15.58
C PHE A 326 10.70 -16.94 -16.11
N PHE A 327 11.72 -16.55 -16.88
CA PHE A 327 11.80 -15.23 -17.48
C PHE A 327 11.39 -15.30 -18.94
N ASP A 328 10.58 -14.34 -19.36
CA ASP A 328 10.13 -14.19 -20.73
C ASP A 328 11.15 -13.37 -21.55
N PHE A 329 11.97 -12.54 -20.87
CA PHE A 329 13.08 -11.77 -21.43
C PHE A 329 14.20 -11.56 -20.40
#